data_AF-A0A9K3LCN9-F1
#
_entry.id   AF-A0A9K3LCN9-F1
#
_cell.length_a   1.000
_cell.length_b   1.000
_cell.length_c   1.000
_cell.angle_alpha   90.00
_cell.angle_beta   90.00
_cell.angle_gamma   90.00
#
_symmetry.space_group_name_H-M   'P 1'
#
loop_
_entity.id
_entity.type
_entity.pdbx_description
1 polymer ?
#
loop_
_entity_poly.entity_id
_entity_poly.type
_entity_poly.pdbx_seq_one_letter_code
_entity_poly.pdbx_strand_id
1 'polypeptide(L)'
;MSSRRLISTVAAVPSQLSKMTAGSSNSATSAFQMRTLSSNGMVAFERLRDALEIYRQQHYTQEIPSRFKKDVIRAAAAEPSGKIASEGLERVISNVGLRHLVSREDVELIFREAGCSEGYIPAEQMLQML
;
A
#
# COMPACT_ATOMS: atom_id res chain seq x y z
N MET A 1 -63.06 27.58 -16.60
CA MET A 1 -61.99 26.62 -16.96
C MET A 1 -61.00 26.61 -15.80
N SER A 2 -61.25 25.88 -14.72
CA SER A 2 -60.93 24.45 -14.50
C SER A 2 -59.45 24.12 -14.71
N SER A 3 -58.69 24.04 -13.61
CA SER A 3 -57.42 23.30 -13.43
C SER A 3 -57.03 23.42 -11.95
N ARG A 4 -57.44 22.48 -11.08
CA ARG A 4 -56.68 21.29 -10.64
C ARG A 4 -55.19 21.54 -10.42
N ARG A 5 -54.76 21.43 -9.15
CA ARG A 5 -53.72 20.47 -8.71
C ARG A 5 -53.69 20.38 -7.17
N LEU A 6 -54.09 19.22 -6.69
CA LEU A 6 -53.86 18.73 -5.33
C LEU A 6 -52.37 18.43 -5.20
N ILE A 7 -51.72 18.94 -4.17
CA ILE A 7 -50.32 18.61 -3.85
C ILE A 7 -50.34 17.71 -2.62
N SER A 8 -49.71 16.56 -2.79
CA SER A 8 -49.69 15.39 -1.93
C SER A 8 -48.92 15.64 -0.63
N THR A 9 -49.56 15.34 0.50
CA THR A 9 -48.94 15.25 1.82
C THR A 9 -48.19 13.92 1.92
N VAL A 10 -46.86 13.95 1.95
CA VAL A 10 -46.04 12.76 2.22
C VAL A 10 -45.62 12.78 3.69
N ALA A 11 -45.96 11.69 4.37
CA ALA A 11 -45.75 11.47 5.80
C ALA A 11 -44.27 11.25 6.14
N ALA A 12 -43.86 11.83 7.28
CA ALA A 12 -42.63 11.53 7.98
C ALA A 12 -42.75 10.21 8.76
N VAL A 13 -41.76 9.33 8.67
CA VAL A 13 -41.60 8.16 9.55
C VAL A 13 -40.10 8.00 9.87
N PRO A 14 -39.74 7.74 11.16
CA PRO A 14 -38.39 7.95 11.69
C PRO A 14 -37.37 6.85 11.40
N SER A 15 -36.11 7.30 11.38
CA SER A 15 -34.85 6.55 11.38
C SER A 15 -34.80 5.48 12.47
N GLN A 16 -34.53 4.24 12.08
CA GLN A 16 -34.16 3.17 13.01
C GLN A 16 -32.65 3.04 13.16
N LEU A 17 -32.28 3.06 14.43
CA LEU A 17 -30.97 3.03 15.04
C LEU A 17 -30.49 1.57 15.21
N SER A 18 -29.23 1.33 14.87
CA SER A 18 -28.28 0.35 15.44
C SER A 18 -28.60 -1.16 15.41
N LYS A 19 -27.84 -1.87 14.56
CA LYS A 19 -27.25 -3.18 14.91
C LYS A 19 -25.77 -3.17 14.56
N MET A 20 -24.95 -2.77 15.53
CA MET A 20 -23.51 -3.04 15.53
C MET A 20 -23.31 -4.53 15.84
N THR A 21 -23.10 -5.35 14.81
CA THR A 21 -22.50 -6.66 14.99
C THR A 21 -20.99 -6.49 14.89
N ALA A 22 -20.32 -6.49 16.04
CA ALA A 22 -18.87 -6.60 16.12
C ALA A 22 -18.46 -8.00 15.66
N GLY A 23 -18.30 -8.15 14.35
CA GLY A 23 -17.63 -9.29 13.73
C GLY A 23 -16.13 -9.11 13.90
N SER A 24 -15.61 -9.59 15.04
CA SER A 24 -14.19 -9.75 15.30
C SER A 24 -13.57 -10.57 14.18
N SER A 25 -13.03 -9.88 13.16
CA SER A 25 -12.18 -10.50 12.17
C SER A 25 -10.86 -10.74 12.88
N ASN A 26 -10.66 -11.98 13.32
CA ASN A 26 -9.33 -12.48 13.67
C ASN A 26 -8.46 -12.28 12.43
N SER A 27 -7.78 -11.15 12.35
CA SER A 27 -6.61 -10.98 11.50
C SER A 27 -5.61 -11.97 12.05
N ALA A 28 -5.61 -13.17 11.47
CA ALA A 28 -4.48 -14.07 11.57
C ALA A 28 -3.29 -13.23 11.12
N THR A 29 -2.52 -12.73 12.09
CA THR A 29 -1.14 -12.32 11.91
C THR A 29 -0.43 -13.60 11.52
N SER A 30 -0.57 -13.97 10.25
CA SER A 30 0.35 -14.86 9.57
C SER A 30 1.71 -14.26 9.90
N ALA A 31 2.45 -14.94 10.76
CA ALA A 31 3.81 -14.58 11.08
C ALA A 31 4.55 -14.77 9.76
N PHE A 32 4.57 -13.71 8.94
CA PHE A 32 5.35 -13.66 7.73
C PHE A 32 6.77 -13.93 8.18
N GLN A 33 7.28 -15.12 7.84
CA GLN A 33 8.69 -15.44 8.02
C GLN A 33 9.44 -14.45 7.14
N MET A 34 9.79 -13.31 7.72
CA MET A 34 10.87 -12.50 7.21
C MET A 34 12.08 -13.39 7.31
N ARG A 35 12.41 -14.05 6.19
CA ARG A 35 13.72 -14.68 6.04
C ARG A 35 14.71 -13.57 6.34
N THR A 36 15.60 -13.82 7.30
CA THR A 36 16.65 -12.87 7.64
C THR A 36 17.40 -12.57 6.34
N LEU A 37 17.34 -11.30 5.91
CA LEU A 37 18.04 -10.85 4.72
C LEU A 37 19.55 -11.09 4.92
N SER A 38 20.25 -11.37 3.82
CA SER A 38 21.70 -11.38 3.84
C SER A 38 22.23 -9.98 4.19
N SER A 39 23.51 -9.86 4.53
CA SER A 39 24.14 -8.55 4.73
C SER A 39 23.95 -7.62 3.53
N ASN A 40 24.02 -8.18 2.32
CA ASN A 40 23.86 -7.41 1.09
C ASN A 40 22.38 -7.04 0.86
N GLY A 41 21.45 -7.95 1.17
CA GLY A 41 20.02 -7.68 1.10
C GLY A 41 19.59 -6.60 2.10
N MET A 42 20.15 -6.60 3.31
CA MET A 42 19.93 -5.53 4.29
C MET A 42 20.41 -4.19 3.78
N VAL A 43 21.62 -4.11 3.21
CA VAL A 43 22.15 -2.85 2.63
C VAL A 43 21.29 -2.36 1.48
N ALA A 44 20.89 -3.24 0.55
CA ALA A 44 20.00 -2.90 -0.55
C ALA A 44 18.63 -2.38 -0.02
N PHE A 45 18.11 -3.03 1.01
CA PHE A 45 16.86 -2.64 1.64
C PHE A 45 16.95 -1.29 2.37
N GLU A 46 18.03 -1.04 3.10
CA GLU A 46 18.29 0.25 3.75
C GLU A 46 18.37 1.39 2.73
N ARG A 47 19.07 1.18 1.60
CA ARG A 47 19.09 2.15 0.49
C ARG A 47 17.69 2.45 -0.04
N LEU A 48 16.85 1.43 -0.19
CA LEU A 48 15.47 1.62 -0.62
C LEU A 48 14.69 2.47 0.38
N ARG A 49 14.77 2.15 1.66
CA ARG A 49 14.07 2.89 2.72
C ARG A 49 14.54 4.35 2.77
N ASP A 50 15.85 4.57 2.74
CA ASP A 50 16.44 5.90 2.81
C ASP A 50 16.07 6.73 1.58
N ALA A 51 16.10 6.14 0.39
CA ALA A 51 15.70 6.81 -0.84
C ALA A 51 14.22 7.25 -0.79
N LEU A 52 13.33 6.36 -0.31
CA LEU A 52 11.91 6.67 -0.15
C LEU A 52 11.68 7.77 0.91
N GLU A 53 12.44 7.77 2.01
CA GLU A 53 12.34 8.81 3.04
C GLU A 53 12.86 10.17 2.55
N ILE A 54 13.97 10.20 1.81
CA ILE A 54 14.46 11.42 1.15
C ILE A 54 13.39 12.00 0.24
N TYR A 55 12.78 11.16 -0.61
CA TYR A 55 11.72 11.60 -1.51
C TYR A 55 10.48 12.10 -0.76
N ARG A 56 10.07 11.42 0.32
CA ARG A 56 8.98 11.87 1.18
C ARG A 56 9.27 13.25 1.79
N GLN A 57 10.47 13.47 2.30
CA GLN A 57 10.84 14.75 2.92
C GLN A 57 10.78 15.91 1.92
N GLN A 58 11.19 15.66 0.67
CA GLN A 58 11.22 16.67 -0.40
C GLN A 58 9.84 16.97 -0.99
N HIS A 59 8.99 15.96 -1.18
CA HIS A 59 7.72 16.10 -1.91
C HIS A 59 6.46 16.00 -1.06
N TYR A 60 6.56 15.42 0.13
CA TYR A 60 5.44 15.05 1.01
C TYR A 60 5.71 15.40 2.47
N THR A 61 6.27 16.58 2.72
CA THR A 61 6.71 17.02 4.06
C THR A 61 5.56 17.06 5.08
N GLN A 62 4.34 17.36 4.64
CA GLN A 62 3.14 17.40 5.47
C GLN A 62 2.39 16.05 5.55
N GLU A 63 2.85 15.02 4.82
CA GLU A 63 2.17 13.73 4.79
C GLU A 63 2.65 12.80 5.90
N ILE A 64 1.71 12.04 6.46
CA ILE A 64 1.97 11.00 7.45
C ILE A 64 2.78 9.87 6.79
N PRO A 65 3.92 9.42 7.36
CA PRO A 65 4.78 8.39 6.77
C PRO A 65 4.04 7.11 6.37
N SER A 66 3.06 6.68 7.17
CA SER A 66 2.27 5.48 6.88
C SER A 66 1.39 5.61 5.63
N ARG A 67 0.91 6.82 5.31
CA ARG A 67 0.11 7.07 4.12
C ARG A 67 1.00 7.08 2.88
N PHE A 68 2.14 7.74 2.95
CA PHE A 68 3.14 7.73 1.90
C PHE A 68 3.59 6.30 1.53
N LYS A 69 3.92 5.46 2.51
CA LYS A 69 4.30 4.05 2.27
C LYS A 69 3.20 3.26 1.57
N LYS A 70 1.94 3.44 1.98
CA LYS A 70 0.78 2.80 1.31
C LYS A 70 0.62 3.27 -0.13
N ASP A 71 0.85 4.55 -0.38
CA ASP A 71 0.73 5.13 -1.72
C ASP A 71 1.84 4.61 -2.66
N VAL A 72 3.08 4.50 -2.15
CA VAL A 72 4.21 3.85 -2.85
C VAL A 72 3.89 2.39 -3.18
N ILE A 73 3.41 1.62 -2.20
CA ILE A 73 3.06 0.21 -2.41
C ILE A 73 1.91 0.05 -3.39
N ARG A 74 0.89 0.90 -3.32
CA ARG A 74 -0.22 0.91 -4.27
C ARG A 74 0.24 1.26 -5.68
N ALA A 75 1.23 2.15 -5.82
CA ALA A 75 1.81 2.48 -7.12
C ALA A 75 2.69 1.35 -7.68
N ALA A 76 3.32 0.55 -6.81
CA ALA A 76 4.14 -0.59 -7.20
C ALA A 76 3.33 -1.87 -7.47
N ALA A 77 2.17 -2.03 -6.83
CA ALA A 77 1.30 -3.18 -7.02
C ALA A 77 0.65 -3.16 -8.41
N ALA A 78 0.71 -4.29 -9.12
CA ALA A 78 -0.03 -4.47 -10.36
C ALA A 78 -1.46 -4.92 -10.02
N GLU A 79 -2.41 -3.98 -10.11
CA GLU A 79 -3.85 -4.24 -9.99
C GLU A 79 -4.28 -4.81 -8.61
N PRO A 80 -5.57 -5.12 -8.33
CA PRO A 80 -6.03 -5.44 -6.95
C PRO A 80 -5.53 -6.79 -6.41
N SER A 81 -4.46 -7.35 -6.96
CA SER A 81 -3.84 -8.60 -6.53
C SER A 81 -3.19 -8.53 -5.15
N GLY A 82 -2.86 -7.33 -4.67
CA GLY A 82 -2.08 -7.17 -3.43
C GLY A 82 -0.66 -7.74 -3.54
N LYS A 83 -0.17 -7.99 -4.76
CA LYS A 83 1.18 -8.49 -5.03
C LYS A 83 2.00 -7.40 -5.69
N ILE A 84 3.24 -7.24 -5.22
CA ILE A 84 4.22 -6.33 -5.81
C ILE A 84 5.22 -7.19 -6.56
N ALA A 85 5.41 -6.92 -7.86
CA ALA A 85 6.49 -7.50 -8.66
C ALA A 85 7.71 -6.55 -8.68
N SER A 86 8.90 -7.08 -8.94
CA SER A 86 10.13 -6.28 -8.97
C SER A 86 10.05 -5.14 -9.98
N GLU A 87 9.44 -5.38 -11.14
CA GLU A 87 9.23 -4.38 -12.19
C GLU A 87 8.30 -3.25 -11.74
N GLY A 88 7.32 -3.57 -10.90
CA GLY A 88 6.41 -2.59 -10.32
C GLY A 88 7.14 -1.63 -9.39
N LEU A 89 8.00 -2.16 -8.52
CA LEU A 89 8.81 -1.35 -7.63
C LEU A 89 9.89 -0.55 -8.39
N GLU A 90 10.55 -1.17 -9.37
CA GLU A 90 11.53 -0.49 -10.22
C GLU A 90 10.89 0.69 -10.98
N ARG A 91 9.67 0.51 -11.48
CA ARG A 91 8.91 1.59 -12.12
C ARG A 91 8.64 2.74 -11.16
N VAL A 92 8.25 2.46 -9.91
CA VAL A 92 8.04 3.51 -8.91
C VAL A 92 9.35 4.27 -8.66
N ILE A 93 10.44 3.56 -8.35
CA ILE A 93 11.78 4.14 -8.11
C ILE A 93 12.22 5.02 -9.30
N SER A 94 11.97 4.54 -10.52
CA SER A 94 12.26 5.28 -11.75
C SER A 94 11.43 6.57 -11.86
N ASN A 95 10.14 6.49 -11.57
CA ASN A 95 9.22 7.62 -11.69
C ASN A 95 9.51 8.72 -10.66
N VAL A 96 10.00 8.35 -9.47
CA VAL A 96 10.37 9.30 -8.42
C VAL A 96 11.81 9.81 -8.55
N GLY A 97 12.57 9.35 -9.55
CA GLY A 97 13.93 9.82 -9.83
C GLY A 97 15.02 9.22 -8.92
N LEU A 98 14.76 8.12 -8.23
CA LEU A 98 15.65 7.53 -7.23
C LEU A 98 16.56 6.41 -7.75
N ARG A 99 16.63 6.18 -9.07
CA ARG A 99 17.48 5.14 -9.70
C ARG A 99 18.98 5.26 -9.36
N HIS A 100 19.42 6.43 -8.94
CA HIS A 100 20.81 6.68 -8.54
C HIS A 100 21.12 6.20 -7.11
N LEU A 101 20.10 5.99 -6.28
CA LEU A 101 20.23 5.51 -4.90
C LEU A 101 19.91 4.02 -4.77
N VAL A 102 18.96 3.54 -5.57
CA VAL A 102 18.53 2.14 -5.58
C VAL A 102 18.72 1.60 -6.98
N SER A 103 19.69 0.71 -7.14
CA SER A 103 19.97 0.05 -8.41
C SER A 103 18.93 -1.02 -8.73
N ARG A 104 18.89 -1.47 -9.98
CA ARG A 104 18.01 -2.59 -10.36
C ARG A 104 18.44 -3.87 -9.64
N GLU A 105 19.74 -4.05 -9.48
CA GLU A 105 20.34 -5.17 -8.75
C GLU A 105 19.93 -5.17 -7.27
N ASP A 106 19.82 -3.99 -6.64
CA ASP A 106 19.31 -3.87 -5.27
C ASP A 106 17.84 -4.33 -5.19
N VAL A 107 17.01 -3.94 -6.16
CA VAL A 107 15.60 -4.39 -6.22
C VAL A 107 15.51 -5.90 -6.43
N GLU A 108 16.25 -6.45 -7.39
CA GLU A 108 16.28 -7.89 -7.65
C GLU A 108 16.79 -8.68 -6.43
N LEU A 109 17.77 -8.14 -5.71
CA LEU A 109 18.30 -8.73 -4.48
C LEU A 109 17.24 -8.79 -3.37
N ILE A 110 16.52 -7.68 -3.15
CA ILE A 110 15.42 -7.63 -2.18
C ILE A 110 14.34 -8.66 -2.54
N PHE A 111 13.96 -8.74 -3.81
CA PHE A 111 12.93 -9.69 -4.24
C PHE A 111 13.39 -11.15 -4.16
N ARG A 112 14.66 -11.42 -4.42
CA ARG A 112 15.23 -12.76 -4.26
C ARG A 112 15.22 -13.23 -2.81
N GLU A 113 15.42 -12.31 -1.86
CA GLU A 113 15.57 -12.65 -0.44
C GLU A 113 14.26 -12.53 0.35
N ALA A 114 13.47 -11.49 0.10
CA ALA A 114 12.20 -11.22 0.77
C ALA A 114 10.98 -11.75 0.00
N GLY A 115 11.11 -12.01 -1.30
CA GLY A 115 10.03 -12.50 -2.15
C GLY A 115 9.66 -13.94 -1.90
N CYS A 116 8.44 -14.28 -2.32
CA CYS A 116 7.97 -15.66 -2.40
C CYS A 116 8.52 -16.35 -3.65
N SER A 117 8.38 -17.68 -3.72
CA SER A 117 8.84 -18.51 -4.85
C SER A 117 8.26 -18.09 -6.21
N GLU A 118 7.18 -17.31 -6.23
CA GLU A 118 6.51 -16.79 -7.41
C GLU A 118 7.04 -15.41 -7.88
N GLY A 119 8.13 -14.90 -7.28
CA GLY A 119 8.80 -13.68 -7.75
C GLY A 119 8.11 -12.37 -7.37
N TYR A 120 7.22 -12.39 -6.37
CA TYR A 120 6.57 -11.20 -5.82
C TYR A 120 6.70 -11.12 -4.31
N ILE A 121 6.47 -9.92 -3.78
CA ILE A 121 6.31 -9.64 -2.35
C ILE A 121 4.85 -9.21 -2.12
N PRO A 122 4.11 -9.83 -1.18
CA PRO A 122 2.80 -9.34 -0.75
C PRO A 122 2.87 -7.89 -0.27
N ALA A 123 1.86 -7.08 -0.62
CA ALA A 123 1.81 -5.66 -0.29
C ALA A 123 1.91 -5.41 1.21
N GLU A 124 1.23 -6.23 2.02
CA GLU A 124 1.30 -6.17 3.48
C GLU A 124 2.72 -6.46 4.00
N GLN A 125 3.41 -7.43 3.39
CA GLN A 125 4.78 -7.75 3.76
C GLN A 125 5.72 -6.60 3.43
N MET A 126 5.61 -6.01 2.23
CA MET A 126 6.39 -4.84 1.86
C MET A 126 6.12 -3.64 2.80
N LEU A 127 4.86 -3.44 3.21
CA LEU A 127 4.48 -2.37 4.13
C LEU A 127 5.07 -2.56 5.53
N GLN A 128 5.21 -3.81 5.98
CA GLN A 128 5.86 -4.12 7.27
C GLN A 128 7.37 -3.93 7.21
N MET A 129 7.98 -4.09 6.03
CA MET A 129 9.41 -3.91 5.87
C MET A 129 9.81 -2.42 5.82
N LEU A 130 9.00 -1.57 5.15
CA LEU A 130 9.27 -0.13 4.98
C LEU A 130 9.03 0.66 6.27
#